data_AF-A0A512AYP5-F1
#
_entry.id   AF-A0A512AYP5-F1
#
_cell.length_a   1.000
_cell.length_b   1.000
_cell.length_c   1.000
_cell.angle_alpha   90.00
_cell.angle_beta   90.00
_cell.angle_gamma   90.00
#
_symmetry.space_group_name_H-M   'P 1'
#
loop_
_entity.id
_entity.type
_entity.pdbx_description
1 polymer ?
#
loop_
_entity_poly.entity_id
_entity_poly.type
_entity_poly.pdbx_seq_one_letter_code
_entity_poly.pdbx_strand_id
1 'polypeptide(L)'
;MQTLTCPVKATNWRQAFINNREKTLTQIYAETYPMVLHYVKQHNGTPEDAQDLLQEAIILFYEKVVLNKLTLTASVSTYLMSICKNKWRQELDKRRRQHQLPNEAAPRWEEPATEPENPTVILLSFVNQLGKKCQDILIAFYYLGEAMPRIAAQHQYRNVHTATVQKFKCLERLRKSLAAFTINDFR
;
A
#
# COMPACT_ATOMS: atom_id res chain seq x y z
N MET A 1 22.40 14.40 -30.29
CA MET A 1 22.02 13.41 -29.28
C MET A 1 20.50 13.25 -29.34
N GLN A 2 20.02 12.14 -29.92
CA GLN A 2 18.58 11.89 -30.05
C GLN A 2 18.03 11.54 -28.67
N THR A 3 17.11 12.37 -28.18
CA THR A 3 16.33 12.08 -26.98
C THR A 3 15.44 10.89 -27.29
N LEU A 4 15.74 9.74 -26.69
CA LEU A 4 14.86 8.57 -26.66
C LEU A 4 13.60 8.94 -25.84
N THR A 5 12.61 9.54 -26.49
CA THR A 5 11.26 9.65 -25.95
C THR A 5 10.62 8.28 -26.03
N CYS A 6 10.77 7.48 -24.98
CA CYS A 6 9.97 6.29 -24.79
C CYS A 6 8.52 6.76 -24.57
N PRO A 7 7.55 6.38 -25.41
CA PRO A 7 6.18 6.81 -25.25
C PRO A 7 5.64 6.13 -23.99
N VAL A 8 5.59 6.86 -22.88
CA VAL A 8 4.86 6.43 -21.70
C VAL A 8 3.40 6.36 -22.14
N LYS A 9 2.93 5.15 -22.45
CA LYS A 9 1.51 4.91 -22.72
C LYS A 9 0.74 5.58 -21.59
N ALA A 10 -0.15 6.50 -21.94
CA ALA A 10 -1.01 7.21 -21.00
C ALA A 10 -2.06 6.23 -20.47
N THR A 11 -1.62 5.26 -19.66
CA THR A 11 -2.47 4.28 -19.01
C THR A 11 -3.00 4.93 -17.74
N ASN A 12 -4.32 5.05 -17.64
CA ASN A 12 -4.97 5.46 -16.40
C ASN A 12 -4.91 4.29 -15.39
N TRP A 13 -3.83 4.25 -14.60
CA TRP A 13 -3.57 3.19 -13.63
C TRP A 13 -4.67 3.05 -12.59
N ARG A 14 -5.33 4.17 -12.21
CA ARG A 14 -6.47 4.13 -11.30
C ARG A 14 -7.62 3.33 -11.90
N GLN A 15 -7.93 3.56 -13.18
CA GLN A 15 -8.97 2.79 -13.87
C GLN A 15 -8.58 1.32 -14.04
N ALA A 16 -7.30 1.03 -14.32
CA ALA A 16 -6.81 -0.34 -14.40
C ALA A 16 -7.01 -1.11 -13.08
N PHE A 17 -6.69 -0.48 -11.94
CA PHE A 17 -6.92 -1.07 -10.63
C PHE A 17 -8.42 -1.24 -10.28
N ILE A 18 -9.29 -0.29 -10.66
CA ILE A 18 -10.74 -0.42 -10.46
C ILE A 18 -11.31 -1.60 -11.26
N ASN A 19 -10.83 -1.79 -12.49
CA ASN A 19 -11.32 -2.85 -13.37
C ASN A 19 -10.93 -4.24 -12.84
N ASN A 20 -9.63 -4.48 -12.66
CA ASN A 20 -9.13 -5.74 -12.12
C ASN A 20 -7.79 -5.55 -11.43
N ARG A 21 -7.84 -5.28 -10.13
CA ARG A 21 -6.66 -5.05 -9.30
C ARG A 21 -5.69 -6.22 -9.31
N GLU A 22 -6.18 -7.43 -9.08
CA GLU A 22 -5.34 -8.63 -8.98
C GLU A 22 -4.55 -8.83 -10.27
N LYS A 23 -5.23 -8.85 -11.42
CA LYS A 23 -4.58 -9.00 -12.73
C LYS A 23 -3.54 -7.90 -12.97
N THR A 24 -3.87 -6.66 -12.64
CA THR A 24 -2.97 -5.51 -12.84
C THR A 24 -1.71 -5.64 -11.98
N LEU A 25 -1.85 -5.99 -10.71
CA LEU A 25 -0.72 -6.18 -9.79
C LEU A 25 0.15 -7.38 -10.23
N THR A 26 -0.46 -8.48 -10.63
CA THR A 26 0.27 -9.66 -11.13
C THR A 26 1.08 -9.34 -12.39
N GLN A 27 0.53 -8.54 -13.31
CA GLN A 27 1.27 -8.09 -14.50
C GLN A 27 2.46 -7.21 -14.13
N ILE A 28 2.24 -6.20 -13.27
CA ILE A 28 3.31 -5.30 -12.81
C ILE A 28 4.42 -6.09 -12.12
N TYR A 29 4.06 -7.05 -11.25
CA TYR A 29 5.01 -7.91 -10.56
C TYR A 29 5.83 -8.74 -11.56
N ALA A 30 5.16 -9.45 -12.48
CA ALA A 30 5.83 -10.29 -13.48
C ALA A 30 6.79 -9.52 -14.39
N GLU A 31 6.42 -8.30 -14.78
CA GLU A 31 7.27 -7.43 -15.61
C GLU A 31 8.49 -6.89 -14.84
N THR A 32 8.33 -6.59 -13.55
CA THR A 32 9.35 -5.85 -12.78
C THR A 32 10.29 -6.76 -11.99
N TYR A 33 9.82 -7.92 -11.53
CA TYR A 33 10.57 -8.83 -10.67
C TYR A 33 11.91 -9.30 -11.24
N PRO A 34 12.03 -9.69 -12.53
CA PRO A 34 13.32 -10.11 -13.09
C PRO A 34 14.41 -9.03 -12.97
N MET A 35 14.03 -7.76 -13.15
CA MET A 35 14.95 -6.62 -13.04
C MET A 35 15.40 -6.37 -11.61
N VAL A 36 14.47 -6.45 -10.66
CA VAL A 36 14.76 -6.28 -9.22
C VAL A 36 15.64 -7.41 -8.72
N LEU A 37 15.29 -8.67 -9.04
CA LEU A 37 16.06 -9.85 -8.66
C LEU A 37 17.50 -9.77 -9.17
N HIS A 38 17.69 -9.36 -10.44
CA HIS A 38 19.02 -9.21 -11.02
C HIS A 38 19.85 -8.16 -10.26
N TYR A 39 19.26 -6.99 -9.99
CA TYR A 39 19.94 -5.92 -9.25
C TYR A 39 20.31 -6.35 -7.82
N VAL A 40 19.37 -6.96 -7.10
CA VAL A 40 19.59 -7.38 -5.70
C VAL A 40 20.69 -8.44 -5.63
N LYS A 41 20.69 -9.43 -6.54
CA LYS A 41 21.76 -10.44 -6.63
C LYS A 41 23.13 -9.84 -6.93
N GLN A 42 23.21 -8.82 -7.80
CA GLN A 42 24.46 -8.11 -8.08
C GLN A 42 25.00 -7.33 -6.89
N HIS A 43 24.15 -7.05 -5.91
CA HIS A 43 24.46 -6.27 -4.71
C HIS A 43 24.30 -7.08 -3.43
N ASN A 44 24.71 -8.35 -3.45
CA ASN A 44 24.81 -9.23 -2.28
C ASN A 44 23.49 -9.48 -1.53
N GLY A 45 22.35 -9.44 -2.22
CA GLY A 45 21.05 -9.81 -1.65
C GLY A 45 20.55 -11.17 -2.13
N THR A 46 19.49 -11.65 -1.47
CA THR A 46 18.85 -12.94 -1.77
C THR A 46 17.61 -12.76 -2.65
N PRO A 47 17.07 -13.86 -3.23
CA PRO A 47 15.76 -13.81 -3.89
C PRO A 47 14.63 -13.32 -2.98
N GLU A 48 14.66 -13.69 -1.69
CA GLU A 48 13.69 -13.26 -0.68
C GLU A 48 13.77 -11.74 -0.47
N ASP A 49 14.99 -11.17 -0.34
CA ASP A 49 15.21 -9.72 -0.27
C ASP A 49 14.57 -9.01 -1.50
N ALA A 50 14.68 -9.61 -2.69
CA ALA A 50 14.11 -9.05 -3.92
C ALA A 50 12.58 -9.12 -3.95
N GLN A 51 11.99 -10.19 -3.41
CA GLN A 51 10.53 -10.32 -3.29
C GLN A 51 9.99 -9.26 -2.34
N ASP A 52 10.58 -9.14 -1.16
CA ASP A 52 10.15 -8.18 -0.12
C ASP A 52 10.26 -6.74 -0.62
N LEU A 53 11.39 -6.39 -1.24
CA LEU A 53 11.59 -5.06 -1.84
C LEU A 53 10.56 -4.72 -2.91
N LEU A 54 10.23 -5.68 -3.79
CA LEU A 54 9.27 -5.43 -4.85
C LEU A 54 7.84 -5.34 -4.30
N GLN A 55 7.48 -6.18 -3.33
CA GLN A 55 6.17 -6.10 -2.69
C GLN A 55 5.97 -4.74 -2.04
N GLU A 56 6.95 -4.26 -1.27
CA GLU A 56 6.88 -2.95 -0.63
C GLU A 56 6.80 -1.81 -1.66
N ALA A 57 7.58 -1.89 -2.75
CA ALA A 57 7.53 -0.90 -3.82
C ALA A 57 6.16 -0.87 -4.53
N ILE A 58 5.55 -2.03 -4.75
CA ILE A 58 4.22 -2.15 -5.37
C ILE A 58 3.13 -1.58 -4.45
N ILE A 59 3.22 -1.80 -3.14
CA ILE A 59 2.28 -1.21 -2.15
C ILE A 59 2.36 0.32 -2.23
N LEU A 60 3.56 0.88 -2.14
CA LEU A 60 3.77 2.34 -2.24
C LEU A 60 3.28 2.92 -3.57
N PHE A 61 3.45 2.17 -4.67
CA PHE A 61 2.93 2.56 -5.96
C PHE A 61 1.40 2.58 -5.97
N TYR A 62 0.76 1.51 -5.51
CA TYR A 62 -0.70 1.39 -5.43
C TYR A 62 -1.31 2.52 -4.61
N GLU A 63 -0.79 2.78 -3.41
CA GLU A 63 -1.27 3.87 -2.54
C GLU A 63 -1.22 5.23 -3.24
N LYS A 64 -0.09 5.56 -3.89
CA LYS A 64 0.05 6.83 -4.59
C LYS A 64 -0.89 6.96 -5.78
N VAL A 65 -1.19 5.86 -6.47
CA VAL A 65 -2.17 5.85 -7.57
C VAL A 65 -3.59 6.07 -7.04
N VAL A 66 -3.99 5.36 -5.98
CA VAL A 66 -5.35 5.49 -5.39
C VAL A 66 -5.57 6.91 -4.84
N LEU A 67 -4.54 7.51 -4.23
CA LEU A 67 -4.60 8.87 -3.69
C LEU A 67 -4.47 9.98 -4.75
N ASN A 68 -4.35 9.66 -6.05
CA ASN A 68 -4.06 10.62 -7.13
C ASN A 68 -2.80 11.48 -6.87
N LYS A 69 -1.81 10.93 -6.16
CA LYS A 69 -0.55 11.61 -5.82
C LYS A 69 0.61 11.22 -6.74
N LEU A 70 0.33 10.53 -7.86
CA LEU A 70 1.35 10.03 -8.76
C LEU A 70 1.23 10.63 -10.16
N THR A 71 2.27 11.34 -10.57
CA THR A 71 2.52 11.72 -11.96
C THR A 71 3.70 10.91 -12.46
N LEU A 72 3.43 9.90 -13.29
CA LEU A 72 4.49 9.09 -13.90
C LEU A 72 5.09 9.83 -15.10
N THR A 73 6.39 10.10 -15.03
CA THR A 73 7.18 10.62 -16.15
C THR A 73 7.95 9.52 -16.90
N ALA A 74 7.91 8.29 -16.39
CA ALA A 74 8.56 7.11 -16.93
C ALA A 74 7.63 5.88 -16.81
N SER A 75 8.07 4.72 -17.27
CA SER A 75 7.32 3.46 -17.11
C SER A 75 7.17 3.08 -15.63
N VAL A 76 6.14 2.28 -15.33
CA VAL A 76 5.93 1.75 -13.97
C VAL A 76 7.12 0.93 -13.51
N SER A 77 7.69 0.09 -14.38
CA SER A 77 8.88 -0.71 -14.05
C SER A 77 10.07 0.19 -13.68
N THR A 78 10.29 1.31 -14.39
CA THR A 78 11.35 2.27 -14.04
C THR A 78 11.09 2.94 -12.68
N TYR A 79 9.84 3.32 -12.42
CA TYR A 79 9.45 3.92 -11.14
C TYR A 79 9.66 2.94 -9.97
N LEU A 80 9.15 1.71 -10.09
CA LEU A 80 9.32 0.65 -9.09
C LEU A 80 10.80 0.30 -8.89
N MET A 81 11.56 0.16 -9.97
CA MET A 81 13.01 -0.08 -9.89
C MET A 81 13.71 1.02 -9.10
N SER A 82 13.30 2.28 -9.26
CA SER A 82 13.88 3.40 -8.53
C SER A 82 13.61 3.31 -7.02
N ILE A 83 12.41 2.90 -6.63
CA ILE A 83 12.07 2.63 -5.22
C ILE A 83 12.91 1.49 -4.67
N CYS A 84 12.96 0.34 -5.36
CA CYS A 84 13.73 -0.82 -4.91
C CYS A 84 15.22 -0.49 -4.77
N LYS A 85 15.81 0.24 -5.73
CA LYS A 85 17.22 0.67 -5.64
C LYS A 85 17.49 1.56 -4.42
N ASN A 86 16.59 2.51 -4.12
CA ASN A 86 16.73 3.38 -2.96
C ASN A 86 16.67 2.58 -1.66
N LYS A 87 15.67 1.71 -1.53
CA LYS A 87 15.48 0.87 -0.33
C LYS A 87 16.63 -0.11 -0.12
N TRP A 88 17.10 -0.76 -1.19
CA TRP A 88 18.24 -1.67 -1.09
C TRP A 88 19.53 -0.96 -0.65
N ARG A 89 19.78 0.27 -1.13
CA ARG A 89 20.93 1.05 -0.65
C ARG A 89 20.85 1.34 0.86
N GLN A 90 19.65 1.70 1.35
CA GLN A 90 19.44 1.93 2.78
C GLN A 90 19.66 0.64 3.60
N GLU A 91 19.21 -0.50 3.07
CA GLU A 91 19.41 -1.81 3.69
C GLU A 91 20.89 -2.20 3.73
N LEU A 92 21.64 -2.01 2.64
CA LEU A 92 23.09 -2.23 2.61
C LEU A 92 23.83 -1.34 3.60
N ASP A 93 23.45 -0.07 3.71
CA ASP A 93 24.03 0.85 4.69
C ASP A 93 23.73 0.39 6.13
N LYS A 94 22.55 -0.17 6.39
CA LYS A 94 22.17 -0.75 7.69
C LYS A 94 23.00 -1.98 8.01
N ARG A 95 23.10 -2.93 7.08
CA ARG A 95 23.94 -4.14 7.22
C ARG A 95 25.41 -3.78 7.45
N ARG A 96 25.94 -2.80 6.72
CA ARG A 96 27.31 -2.29 6.91
C ARG A 96 27.54 -1.76 8.33
N ARG A 97 26.61 -0.97 8.87
CA ARG A 97 26.71 -0.45 10.25
C ARG A 97 26.68 -1.57 11.29
N GLN A 98 25.85 -2.59 11.09
CA GLN A 98 25.79 -3.76 11.99
C GLN A 98 27.10 -4.55 12.00
N HIS A 99 27.76 -4.68 10.85
CA HIS A 99 29.06 -5.37 10.75
C HIS A 99 30.26 -4.57 11.31
N GLN A 100 30.12 -3.26 11.53
CA GLN A 100 31.20 -2.40 12.04
C GLN A 100 31.24 -2.30 13.58
N LEU A 101 30.23 -2.84 14.27
CA LEU A 101 30.25 -2.95 15.73
C LEU A 101 31.18 -4.12 16.11
N PRO A 102 32.17 -3.92 17.01
CA PRO A 102 32.94 -5.03 17.56
C PRO A 102 31.98 -6.08 18.13
N ASN A 103 32.29 -7.36 17.88
CA ASN A 103 31.56 -8.52 18.39
C ASN A 103 31.75 -8.66 19.92
N GLU A 104 31.46 -7.62 20.68
CA GLU A 104 30.93 -7.82 22.01
C GLU A 104 29.50 -8.28 21.78
N ALA A 105 29.14 -9.43 22.35
CA ALA A 105 27.77 -9.90 22.35
C ALA A 105 26.91 -8.79 22.95
N ALA A 106 26.38 -7.92 22.10
CA ALA A 106 25.49 -6.87 22.50
C ALA A 106 24.35 -7.61 23.20
N PRO A 107 23.97 -7.22 24.44
CA PRO A 107 22.74 -7.73 25.01
C PRO A 107 21.69 -7.49 23.95
N ARG A 108 20.96 -8.56 23.60
CA ARG A 108 19.80 -8.48 22.72
C ARG A 108 18.88 -7.46 23.38
N TRP A 109 19.02 -6.20 22.96
CA TRP A 109 18.05 -5.17 23.23
C TRP A 109 16.83 -5.65 22.44
N GLU A 110 15.99 -6.45 23.08
CA GLU A 110 14.58 -6.44 22.77
C GLU A 110 14.20 -4.97 22.90
N GLU A 111 14.14 -4.26 21.77
CA GLU A 111 13.38 -3.03 21.71
C GLU A 111 12.05 -3.40 22.35
N PRO A 112 11.65 -2.78 23.47
CA PRO A 112 10.28 -2.92 23.91
C PRO A 112 9.47 -2.46 22.70
N ALA A 113 8.72 -3.40 22.13
CA ALA A 113 7.76 -3.16 21.08
C ALA A 113 6.60 -2.35 21.67
N THR A 114 6.87 -1.17 22.21
CA THR A 114 5.95 -0.07 22.13
C THR A 114 6.02 0.39 20.69
N GLU A 115 5.40 -0.39 19.80
CA GLU A 115 4.82 0.19 18.61
C GLU A 115 4.03 1.40 19.10
N PRO A 116 4.28 2.62 18.61
CA PRO A 116 3.34 3.70 18.86
C PRO A 116 2.00 3.16 18.40
N GLU A 117 1.02 3.03 19.30
CA GLU A 117 -0.26 2.38 19.02
C GLU A 117 -0.74 2.88 17.67
N ASN A 118 -0.62 2.03 16.65
CA ASN A 118 -0.66 2.51 15.30
C ASN A 118 -2.08 3.06 15.12
N PRO A 119 -2.27 4.36 14.84
CA PRO A 119 -3.60 4.97 14.89
C PRO A 119 -4.57 4.28 13.91
N THR A 120 -4.00 3.61 12.90
CA THR A 120 -4.68 2.71 11.97
C THR A 120 -5.26 1.45 12.64
N VAL A 121 -4.55 0.83 13.57
CA VAL A 121 -5.00 -0.35 14.34
C VAL A 121 -6.16 0.02 15.27
N ILE A 122 -6.07 1.18 15.92
CA ILE A 122 -7.15 1.73 16.75
C ILE A 122 -8.39 1.98 15.87
N LEU A 123 -8.25 2.65 14.72
CA LEU A 123 -9.36 2.90 13.81
C LEU A 123 -10.02 1.61 13.29
N LEU A 124 -9.21 0.61 12.92
CA LEU A 124 -9.70 -0.71 12.49
C LEU A 124 -10.51 -1.41 13.58
N SER A 125 -10.10 -1.28 14.85
CA SER A 125 -10.84 -1.85 15.98
C SER A 125 -12.26 -1.27 16.08
N PHE A 126 -12.42 0.04 15.87
CA PHE A 126 -13.74 0.69 15.85
C PHE A 126 -14.56 0.23 14.64
N VAL A 127 -13.95 0.13 13.47
CA VAL A 127 -14.61 -0.36 12.25
C VAL A 127 -15.18 -1.77 12.45
N ASN A 128 -14.46 -2.65 13.14
CA ASN A 128 -14.91 -4.01 13.45
C ASN A 128 -16.17 -4.03 14.35
N GLN A 129 -16.40 -3.00 15.16
CA GLN A 129 -17.56 -2.90 16.05
C GLN A 129 -18.84 -2.43 15.35
N LEU A 130 -18.77 -1.90 14.12
CA LEU A 130 -19.94 -1.41 13.37
C LEU A 130 -20.83 -2.50 12.78
N GLY A 131 -20.42 -3.76 12.91
CA GLY A 131 -21.07 -4.92 12.31
C GLY A 131 -20.65 -5.16 10.86
N LYS A 132 -20.62 -6.44 10.46
CA LYS A 132 -20.04 -6.94 9.20
C LYS A 132 -20.43 -6.14 7.97
N LYS A 133 -21.73 -5.81 7.82
CA LYS A 133 -22.22 -5.06 6.65
C LYS A 133 -21.66 -3.63 6.57
N CYS A 134 -21.57 -2.92 7.69
CA CYS A 134 -21.02 -1.56 7.69
C CYS A 134 -19.50 -1.57 7.53
N GLN A 135 -18.82 -2.53 8.17
CA GLN A 135 -17.39 -2.77 7.98
C GLN A 135 -17.06 -3.02 6.51
N ASP A 136 -17.72 -3.97 5.87
CA ASP A 136 -17.47 -4.34 4.48
C ASP A 136 -17.66 -3.15 3.53
N ILE A 137 -18.74 -2.37 3.72
CA ILE A 137 -19.02 -1.17 2.90
C ILE A 137 -17.91 -0.12 3.07
N LEU A 138 -17.48 0.14 4.31
CA LEU A 138 -16.47 1.16 4.60
C LEU A 138 -15.09 0.73 4.08
N ILE A 139 -14.70 -0.53 4.28
CA ILE A 139 -13.45 -1.09 3.76
C ILE A 139 -13.47 -1.10 2.22
N ALA A 140 -14.54 -1.59 1.60
CA ALA A 140 -14.65 -1.62 0.15
C ALA A 140 -14.54 -0.22 -0.47
N PHE A 141 -15.16 0.78 0.14
CA PHE A 141 -15.13 2.15 -0.38
C PHE A 141 -13.81 2.89 -0.10
N TYR A 142 -13.35 2.93 1.16
CA TYR A 142 -12.22 3.77 1.56
C TYR A 142 -10.86 3.08 1.43
N TYR A 143 -10.79 1.77 1.65
CA TYR A 143 -9.53 1.01 1.59
C TYR A 143 -9.32 0.35 0.22
N LEU A 144 -10.35 -0.33 -0.30
CA LEU A 144 -10.28 -1.00 -1.61
C LEU A 144 -10.56 -0.06 -2.78
N GLY A 145 -11.16 1.11 -2.55
CA GLY A 145 -11.43 2.12 -3.58
C GLY A 145 -12.53 1.73 -4.57
N GLU A 146 -13.43 0.81 -4.20
CA GLU A 146 -14.48 0.32 -5.08
C GLU A 146 -15.56 1.38 -5.36
N ALA A 147 -16.07 1.37 -6.60
CA ALA A 147 -17.16 2.25 -6.99
C ALA A 147 -18.48 1.81 -6.34
N MET A 148 -19.31 2.77 -5.93
CA MET A 148 -20.61 2.49 -5.28
C MET A 148 -21.53 1.52 -6.04
N PRO A 149 -21.59 1.50 -7.39
CA PRO A 149 -22.38 0.51 -8.10
C PRO A 149 -21.94 -0.94 -7.85
N ARG A 150 -20.63 -1.18 -7.73
CA ARG A 150 -20.06 -2.51 -7.45
C ARG A 150 -20.36 -2.95 -6.02
N ILE A 151 -20.18 -2.03 -5.07
CA ILE A 151 -20.55 -2.24 -3.64
C ILE A 151 -22.05 -2.52 -3.51
N ALA A 152 -22.88 -1.81 -4.27
CA ALA A 152 -24.33 -2.03 -4.27
C ALA A 152 -24.68 -3.45 -4.73
N ALA A 153 -24.06 -3.94 -5.80
CA ALA A 153 -24.26 -5.30 -6.30
C ALA A 153 -23.79 -6.37 -5.29
N GLN A 154 -22.59 -6.19 -4.72
CA GLN A 154 -22.01 -7.13 -3.74
C GLN A 154 -22.89 -7.31 -2.49
N HIS A 155 -23.53 -6.23 -2.02
CA HIS A 155 -24.42 -6.25 -0.87
C HIS A 155 -25.91 -6.35 -1.23
N GLN A 156 -26.22 -6.69 -2.49
CA GLN A 156 -27.58 -6.94 -2.98
C GLN A 156 -28.55 -5.76 -2.75
N TYR A 157 -28.04 -4.53 -2.88
CA TYR A 157 -28.87 -3.34 -2.82
C TYR A 157 -29.64 -3.14 -4.12
N ARG A 158 -30.93 -2.83 -4.00
CA ARG A 158 -31.82 -2.59 -5.14
C ARG A 158 -31.39 -1.40 -6.02
N ASN A 159 -30.73 -0.40 -5.43
CA ASN A 159 -30.21 0.75 -6.15
C ASN A 159 -28.94 1.31 -5.47
N VAL A 160 -28.13 2.00 -6.27
CA VAL A 160 -26.87 2.63 -5.83
C VAL A 160 -27.11 3.71 -4.77
N HIS A 161 -28.25 4.39 -4.85
CA HIS A 161 -28.65 5.40 -3.88
C HIS A 161 -28.77 4.81 -2.46
N THR A 162 -29.40 3.63 -2.31
CA THR A 162 -29.53 2.95 -1.02
C THR A 162 -28.17 2.58 -0.44
N ALA A 163 -27.24 2.09 -1.28
CA ALA A 163 -25.88 1.78 -0.84
C ALA A 163 -25.12 3.05 -0.41
N THR A 164 -25.34 4.18 -1.08
CA THR A 164 -24.72 5.47 -0.73
C THR A 164 -25.25 6.02 0.59
N VAL A 165 -26.57 5.96 0.79
CA VAL A 165 -27.21 6.30 2.07
C VAL A 165 -26.74 5.38 3.19
N GLN A 166 -26.60 4.08 2.92
CA GLN A 166 -26.07 3.15 3.92
C GLN A 166 -24.63 3.49 4.29
N LYS A 167 -23.76 3.75 3.30
CA LYS A 167 -22.38 4.18 3.55
C LYS A 167 -22.35 5.40 4.45
N PHE A 168 -23.18 6.40 4.18
CA PHE A 168 -23.30 7.59 5.01
C PHE A 168 -23.72 7.24 6.44
N LYS A 169 -24.74 6.40 6.63
CA LYS A 169 -25.17 5.93 7.96
C LYS A 169 -24.06 5.17 8.71
N CYS A 170 -23.30 4.32 8.03
CA CYS A 170 -22.19 3.60 8.63
C CYS A 170 -21.05 4.56 9.03
N LEU A 171 -20.75 5.55 8.19
CA LEU A 171 -19.76 6.58 8.50
C LEU A 171 -20.16 7.44 9.69
N GLU A 172 -21.43 7.84 9.78
CA GLU A 172 -21.95 8.59 10.93
C GLU A 172 -21.90 7.78 12.23
N ARG A 173 -22.18 6.47 12.17
CA ARG A 173 -22.01 5.58 13.33
C ARG A 173 -20.55 5.52 13.76
N LEU A 174 -19.61 5.40 12.81
CA LEU A 174 -18.19 5.36 13.11
C LEU A 174 -17.74 6.67 13.76
N ARG A 175 -18.18 7.81 13.24
CA ARG A 175 -17.92 9.13 13.85
C ARG A 175 -18.44 9.24 15.28
N LYS A 176 -19.63 8.71 15.56
CA LYS A 176 -20.18 8.68 16.92
C LYS A 176 -19.37 7.81 17.86
N SER A 177 -18.92 6.63 17.41
CA SER A 177 -18.02 5.77 18.19
C SER A 177 -16.67 6.43 18.47
N LEU A 178 -16.20 7.29 17.56
CA LEU A 178 -14.96 8.06 17.70
C LEU A 178 -15.13 9.38 18.45
N ALA A 179 -16.35 9.81 18.81
CA ALA A 179 -16.60 11.13 19.38
C ALA A 179 -15.94 11.35 20.76
N ALA A 180 -15.55 10.28 21.45
CA ALA A 180 -14.79 10.33 22.71
C ALA A 180 -13.26 10.50 22.50
N PHE A 181 -12.77 10.37 21.26
CA PHE A 181 -11.36 10.46 20.88
C PHE A 181 -11.14 11.73 20.03
N THR A 182 -10.07 12.46 20.29
CA THR A 182 -9.75 13.69 19.58
C THR A 182 -8.95 13.41 18.30
N ILE A 183 -9.01 14.32 17.32
CA ILE A 183 -8.23 14.23 16.06
C ILE A 183 -6.71 14.10 16.33
N ASN A 184 -6.24 14.53 17.51
CA ASN A 184 -4.84 14.44 17.92
C ASN A 184 -4.40 13.03 18.36
N ASP A 185 -5.34 12.14 18.70
CA ASP A 185 -5.03 10.78 19.13
C ASP A 185 -4.67 9.86 17.93
N PHE A 186 -4.81 10.37 16.71
CA PHE A 186 -4.56 9.63 15.46
C PHE A 186 -3.40 10.19 14.61
N ARG A 187 -2.55 11.06 15.18
CA ARG A 187 -1.48 11.75 14.45
C ARG A 187 -0.12 11.10 14.59
#